data_AF-A0A0D2KRL5-F1
#
_entry.id   AF-A0A0D2KRL5-F1
#
_cell.length_a   1.000
_cell.length_b   1.000
_cell.length_c   1.000
_cell.angle_alpha   90.00
_cell.angle_beta   90.00
_cell.angle_gamma   90.00
#
_symmetry.space_group_name_H-M   'P 1'
#
loop_
_entity.id
_entity.type
_entity.pdbx_description
1 polymer ?
#
loop_
_entity_poly.entity_id
_entity_poly.type
_entity_poly.pdbx_seq_one_letter_code
_entity_poly.pdbx_strand_id
1 'polypeptide(L)'
;MYTAFLAVAQACGAPGMLAALALGQVSNLMGCLTTYGIGSAPPYFGSGYVNQADWLKLGFILSVYYLAVWTGSALTVWKAIGIW
;
A
#
# COMPACT_ATOMS: atom_id res chain seq x y z
N MET A 1 3.52 -0.63 -13.80
CA MET A 1 4.54 -0.80 -12.75
C MET A 1 4.48 -2.16 -12.08
N TYR A 2 3.29 -2.67 -11.74
CA TYR A 2 3.12 -4.00 -11.15
C TYR A 2 3.86 -5.13 -11.89
N THR A 3 3.66 -5.26 -13.20
CA THR A 3 4.28 -6.33 -14.02
C THR A 3 5.81 -6.26 -14.06
N ALA A 4 6.37 -5.06 -14.11
CA ALA A 4 7.82 -4.84 -14.12
C ALA A 4 8.46 -5.26 -12.78
N PHE A 5 7.88 -4.85 -11.65
CA PHE A 5 8.38 -5.24 -10.33
C PHE A 5 8.17 -6.72 -10.03
N LEU A 6 7.06 -7.30 -10.52
CA LEU A 6 6.79 -8.73 -10.38
C LEU A 6 7.83 -9.56 -11.15
N ALA A 7 8.17 -9.18 -12.38
CA ALA A 7 9.20 -9.86 -13.15
C ALA A 7 10.57 -9.83 -12.47
N VAL A 8 10.95 -8.69 -11.87
CA VAL A 8 12.20 -8.57 -11.09
C VAL A 8 12.16 -9.42 -9.82
N ALA A 9 11.05 -9.39 -9.07
CA ALA A 9 10.91 -10.19 -7.86
C ALA A 9 10.99 -11.71 -8.15
N GLN A 10 10.37 -12.15 -9.24
CA GLN A 10 10.49 -13.53 -9.71
C GLN A 10 11.92 -13.88 -10.14
N ALA A 11 12.62 -12.98 -10.84
CA ALA A 11 14.02 -13.16 -11.21
C ALA A 11 14.96 -13.25 -10.00
N CYS A 12 14.61 -12.59 -8.89
CA CYS A 12 15.33 -12.69 -7.60
C CYS A 12 14.98 -13.95 -6.80
N GLY A 13 14.13 -14.84 -7.31
CA GLY A 13 13.78 -16.11 -6.66
C GLY A 13 12.64 -16.02 -5.64
N ALA A 14 11.90 -14.90 -5.59
CA ALA A 14 10.73 -14.80 -4.72
C ALA A 14 9.56 -15.65 -5.24
N PRO A 15 8.76 -16.29 -4.36
CA PRO A 15 7.56 -17.03 -4.78
C PRO A 15 6.62 -16.09 -5.54
N GLY A 16 6.29 -16.43 -6.79
CA GLY A 16 5.55 -15.53 -7.69
C GLY A 16 4.19 -15.09 -7.13
N MET A 17 3.48 -15.98 -6.43
CA MET A 17 2.20 -15.67 -5.80
C MET A 17 2.36 -14.70 -4.60
N LEU A 18 3.41 -14.84 -3.81
CA LEU A 18 3.71 -13.94 -2.70
C LEU A 18 4.09 -12.55 -3.20
N ALA A 19 4.95 -12.48 -4.22
CA ALA A 19 5.32 -11.22 -4.85
C ALA A 19 4.11 -10.51 -5.49
N ALA A 20 3.23 -11.27 -6.15
CA ALA A 20 1.98 -10.76 -6.72
C ALA A 20 1.06 -10.15 -5.66
N LEU A 21 0.78 -10.89 -4.58
CA LEU A 21 -0.08 -10.43 -3.50
C LEU A 21 0.53 -9.22 -2.79
N ALA A 22 1.82 -9.22 -2.51
CA ALA A 22 2.50 -8.08 -1.88
C ALA A 22 2.41 -6.82 -2.74
N LEU A 23 2.74 -6.90 -4.03
CA LEU A 23 2.68 -5.74 -4.92
C LEU A 23 1.26 -5.21 -5.10
N GLY A 24 0.26 -6.10 -5.15
CA GLY A 24 -1.15 -5.71 -5.25
C GLY A 24 -1.64 -4.96 -4.01
N GLN A 25 -1.19 -5.36 -2.83
CA GLN A 25 -1.60 -4.75 -1.57
C GLN A 25 -0.89 -3.41 -1.34
N VAL A 26 0.41 -3.35 -1.63
CA VAL A 26 1.18 -2.09 -1.59
C VAL A 26 0.56 -1.05 -2.53
N SER A 27 0.03 -1.45 -3.70
CA SER A 27 -0.66 -0.53 -4.61
C SER A 27 -1.88 0.16 -4.00
N ASN A 28 -2.60 -0.50 -3.09
CA ASN A 28 -3.74 0.11 -2.39
C ASN A 28 -3.28 1.04 -1.26
N LEU A 29 -2.19 0.68 -0.56
CA LEU A 29 -1.66 1.47 0.55
C LEU A 29 -1.14 2.85 0.12
N MET A 30 -0.66 2.98 -1.12
CA MET A 30 -0.18 4.26 -1.65
C MET A 30 -1.27 5.34 -1.78
N GLY A 31 -2.55 4.95 -1.74
CA GLY A 31 -3.66 5.88 -1.90
C GLY A 31 -3.89 6.86 -0.75
N CYS A 32 -3.27 6.64 0.43
CA CYS A 32 -3.53 7.44 1.63
C CYS A 32 -2.67 8.72 1.76
N LEU A 33 -1.60 8.86 0.98
CA LEU A 33 -0.62 9.93 1.19
C LEU A 33 -1.06 11.27 0.58
N THR A 34 -1.66 11.24 -0.60
CA THR A 34 -2.00 12.45 -1.38
C THR A 34 -3.49 12.58 -1.59
N THR A 35 -3.95 13.80 -1.84
CA THR A 35 -5.35 14.10 -2.16
C THR A 35 -5.82 13.51 -3.49
N TYR A 36 -4.89 12.99 -4.31
CA TYR A 36 -5.15 12.32 -5.58
C TYR A 36 -4.86 10.81 -5.53
N GLY A 37 -4.48 10.26 -4.37
CA GLY A 37 -4.08 8.87 -4.24
C GLY A 37 -5.23 7.87 -4.40
N ILE A 38 -6.46 8.31 -4.10
CA ILE A 38 -7.69 7.51 -4.25
C ILE A 38 -8.81 8.41 -4.75
N GLY A 39 -9.73 7.87 -5.56
CA GLY A 39 -10.82 8.65 -6.18
C GLY A 39 -11.76 9.34 -5.18
N SER A 40 -11.82 8.87 -3.94
CA SER A 40 -12.60 9.50 -2.86
C SER A 40 -11.89 10.68 -2.20
N ALA A 41 -10.56 10.79 -2.29
CA ALA A 41 -9.80 11.83 -1.61
C ALA A 41 -10.06 13.26 -2.13
N PRO A 42 -10.18 13.53 -3.45
CA PRO A 42 -10.46 14.88 -3.93
C PRO A 42 -11.83 15.43 -3.49
N PRO A 43 -12.94 14.66 -3.51
CA PRO A 43 -14.20 15.10 -2.93
C PRO A 43 -14.11 15.44 -1.44
N TYR A 44 -13.37 14.66 -0.64
CA TYR A 44 -13.19 14.94 0.78
C TYR A 44 -12.32 16.17 1.02
N PHE A 45 -11.22 16.33 0.28
CA PHE A 45 -10.36 17.50 0.41
C PHE A 45 -11.04 18.78 -0.09
N GLY A 46 -11.86 18.69 -1.15
CA GLY A 46 -12.62 19.80 -1.72
C GLY A 46 -13.71 20.38 -0.81
N SER A 47 -14.07 19.70 0.28
CA SER A 47 -15.00 20.20 1.30
C SER A 47 -14.42 21.31 2.18
N GLY A 48 -13.10 21.53 2.13
CA GLY A 48 -12.43 22.64 2.83
C GLY A 48 -12.24 22.45 4.35
N TYR A 49 -12.61 21.30 4.91
CA TYR A 49 -12.47 21.02 6.35
C TYR A 49 -11.02 20.80 6.81
N VAL A 50 -10.10 20.42 5.92
CA VAL A 50 -8.72 20.03 6.27
C VAL A 50 -7.73 20.75 5.37
N ASN A 51 -6.69 21.35 5.96
CA ASN A 51 -5.63 22.02 5.22
C ASN A 51 -4.67 21.02 4.55
N GLN A 52 -4.03 21.41 3.44
CA GLN A 52 -3.14 20.54 2.67
C GLN A 52 -1.94 20.02 3.48
N ALA A 53 -1.38 20.88 4.34
CA ALA A 53 -0.26 20.50 5.20
C ALA A 53 -0.66 19.42 6.22
N ASP A 54 -1.88 19.50 6.77
CA ASP A 54 -2.37 18.54 7.75
C ASP A 54 -2.76 17.22 7.08
N TRP A 55 -3.32 17.28 5.86
CA TRP A 55 -3.58 16.09 5.05
C TRP A 55 -2.29 15.30 4.78
N LEU A 56 -1.22 15.97 4.35
CA LEU A 56 0.05 15.31 4.06
C LEU A 56 0.71 14.75 5.33
N LYS A 57 0.65 15.47 6.46
CA LYS A 57 1.18 14.99 7.75
C LYS A 57 0.43 13.74 8.22
N LEU A 58 -0.90 13.78 8.23
CA LEU A 58 -1.73 12.64 8.64
C LEU A 58 -1.58 11.47 7.66
N GLY A 59 -1.56 11.74 6.36
CA GLY A 59 -1.32 10.75 5.32
C GLY A 59 0.04 10.05 5.46
N PHE A 60 1.09 10.78 5.86
CA PHE A 60 2.41 10.20 6.11
C PHE A 60 2.43 9.32 7.37
N ILE A 61 1.81 9.76 8.46
CA ILE A 61 1.70 8.95 9.68
C ILE A 61 0.90 7.67 9.41
N LEU A 62 -0.23 7.80 8.71
CA LEU A 62 -1.09 6.69 8.35
C LEU A 62 -0.38 5.73 7.38
N SER A 63 0.40 6.22 6.42
CA SER A 63 1.11 5.33 5.49
C SER A 63 2.11 4.43 6.20
N VAL A 64 2.84 4.96 7.19
CA VAL A 64 3.76 4.17 8.02
C VAL A 64 2.99 3.17 8.89
N TYR A 65 1.89 3.59 9.51
CA TYR A 65 1.03 2.70 10.30
C TYR A 65 0.46 1.57 9.44
N TYR A 66 -0.09 1.89 8.27
CA TYR A 66 -0.61 0.91 7.35
C TYR A 66 0.46 -0.05 6.89
N LEU A 67 1.65 0.42 6.50
CA LEU A 67 2.76 -0.46 6.16
C LEU A 67 3.13 -1.39 7.33
N ALA A 68 3.24 -0.88 8.56
CA ALA A 68 3.56 -1.70 9.72
C ALA A 68 2.52 -2.81 9.96
N VAL A 69 1.23 -2.45 9.94
CA VAL A 69 0.13 -3.40 10.16
C VAL A 69 0.03 -4.39 9.01
N TRP A 70 0.08 -3.93 7.77
CA TRP A 70 -0.06 -4.78 6.59
C TRP A 70 1.12 -5.73 6.45
N THR A 71 2.36 -5.25 6.58
CA THR A 71 3.54 -6.12 6.45
C THR A 71 3.58 -7.16 7.58
N GLY A 72 3.24 -6.77 8.82
CA GLY A 72 3.19 -7.69 9.96
C GLY A 72 2.08 -8.75 9.83
N SER A 73 0.85 -8.32 9.54
CA SER A 73 -0.29 -9.24 9.41
C SER A 73 -0.20 -10.12 8.16
N ALA A 74 0.21 -9.57 7.02
CA ALA A 74 0.28 -10.31 5.77
C ALA A 74 1.33 -11.41 5.77
N LEU A 75 2.53 -11.13 6.31
CA LEU A 75 3.57 -12.16 6.43
C LEU A 75 3.11 -13.31 7.33
N THR A 76 2.40 -12.99 8.42
CA THR A 76 1.87 -14.00 9.36
C THR A 76 0.80 -14.87 8.70
N VAL A 77 -0.13 -14.25 7.96
CA VAL A 77 -1.21 -14.95 7.26
C VAL A 77 -0.69 -15.77 6.09
N TRP A 78 0.23 -15.25 5.28
CA TRP A 78 0.78 -15.99 4.14
C TRP A 78 1.59 -17.20 4.56
N LYS A 79 2.29 -17.12 5.70
CA LYS A 79 2.96 -18.27 6.31
C LYS A 79 1.94 -19.29 6.85
N ALA A 80 0.82 -18.84 7.42
CA ALA A 80 -0.24 -19.73 7.91
C ALA A 80 -0.99 -20.45 6.78
N ILE A 81 -1.15 -19.81 5.62
CA ILE A 81 -1.83 -20.37 4.44
C ILE A 81 -0.88 -21.25 3.59
N GLY A 82 0.43 -21.25 3.89
CA GLY A 82 1.42 -22.05 3.15
C GLY A 82 1.74 -21.48 1.77
N ILE A 83 1.59 -20.17 1.57
CA ILE A 83 1.98 -19.47 0.34
C ILE A 83 3.52 -19.32 0.25
N TRP A 84 4.18 -19.52 1.40
CA TRP A 84 5.62 -19.70 1.59
C TRP A 84 5.80 -20.72 2.72
#